data_AF-A0A443S2C0-F1
#
_entry.id   AF-A0A443S2C0-F1
#
_cell.length_a   1.000
_cell.length_b   1.000
_cell.length_c   1.000
_cell.angle_alpha   90.00
_cell.angle_beta   90.00
_cell.angle_gamma   90.00
#
_symmetry.space_group_name_H-M   'P 1'
#
loop_
_entity.id
_entity.type
_entity.pdbx_description
1 polymer ?
#
loop_
_entity_poly.entity_id
_entity_poly.type
_entity_poly.pdbx_seq_one_letter_code
_entity_poly.pdbx_strand_id
1 'polypeptide(L)'
;MKLSENNHASTSPSKMLPTAKCIVESKVDKVTKPLKPLNNVSQEEMQQLLLKLKELVPNMPKNKKLSKLEIIQNVIDYIFDLESALESH
;
A
#
# COMPACT_ATOMS: atom_id res chain seq x y z
N MET A 1 65.30 24.92 -2.49
CA MET A 1 65.17 24.84 -1.01
C MET A 1 63.88 24.12 -0.69
N LYS A 2 63.91 23.15 0.25
CA LYS A 2 62.90 22.76 1.27
C LYS A 2 61.42 23.17 1.00
N LEU A 3 60.37 22.37 1.17
CA LEU A 3 60.10 21.18 2.01
C LEU A 3 58.72 20.58 1.60
N SER A 4 58.44 19.39 2.17
CA SER A 4 57.20 18.61 2.42
C SER A 4 55.81 19.20 2.03
N GLU A 5 54.78 18.40 1.74
CA GLU A 5 54.15 17.49 2.71
C GLU A 5 53.24 16.41 2.14
N ASN A 6 53.21 15.31 2.90
CA ASN A 6 52.51 14.05 2.75
C ASN A 6 50.99 14.18 2.62
N ASN A 7 50.36 13.27 1.85
CA ASN A 7 49.00 12.84 2.14
C ASN A 7 48.90 11.31 2.08
N HIS A 8 48.58 10.75 3.23
CA HIS A 8 48.40 9.35 3.55
C HIS A 8 46.91 9.00 3.39
N ALA A 9 46.58 8.02 2.56
CA ALA A 9 45.26 7.39 2.58
C ALA A 9 45.41 5.88 2.38
N SER A 10 45.67 5.21 3.50
CA SER A 10 45.55 3.77 3.69
C SER A 10 44.11 3.33 3.38
N THR A 11 43.93 2.48 2.37
CA THR A 11 42.65 1.83 2.07
C THR A 11 42.58 0.50 2.81
N SER A 12 41.66 0.36 3.76
CA SER A 12 41.40 -0.90 4.47
C SER A 12 40.36 -1.76 3.74
N PRO A 13 40.50 -3.10 3.71
CA PRO A 13 39.50 -4.00 3.12
C PRO A 13 38.43 -4.35 4.17
N SER A 14 37.18 -3.92 3.94
CA SER A 14 36.04 -4.34 4.77
C SER A 14 35.51 -5.70 4.31
N LYS A 15 35.43 -6.61 5.28
CA LYS A 15 35.19 -8.05 5.16
C LYS A 15 33.70 -8.35 4.94
N MET A 16 33.42 -9.32 4.06
CA MET A 16 32.10 -9.96 3.96
C MET A 16 31.81 -10.79 5.22
N LEU A 17 30.57 -10.76 5.71
CA LEU A 17 30.07 -11.67 6.74
C LEU A 17 28.71 -12.26 6.28
N PRO A 18 28.53 -13.59 6.30
CA PRO A 18 27.24 -14.21 6.07
C PRO A 18 26.53 -14.47 7.41
N THR A 19 25.23 -14.19 7.48
CA THR A 19 24.40 -14.70 8.58
C THR A 19 23.07 -15.17 8.04
N ALA A 20 22.98 -16.49 7.83
CA ALA A 20 21.70 -17.17 7.76
C ALA A 20 21.09 -17.23 9.15
N LYS A 21 19.86 -16.73 9.32
CA LYS A 21 18.86 -17.25 10.27
C LYS A 21 17.47 -17.03 9.68
N CYS A 22 17.03 -17.97 8.86
CA CYS A 22 15.59 -18.25 8.76
C CYS A 22 15.24 -19.12 9.96
N ILE A 23 14.22 -18.73 10.73
CA ILE A 23 13.25 -19.56 11.46
C ILE A 23 12.34 -18.56 12.19
N VAL A 24 11.10 -18.44 11.75
CA VAL A 24 9.92 -18.41 12.64
C VAL A 24 8.70 -18.82 11.80
N GLU A 25 8.27 -20.06 11.99
CA GLU A 25 6.93 -20.50 11.59
C GLU A 25 5.90 -20.04 12.65
N SER A 26 4.92 -19.31 12.14
CA SER A 26 3.48 -19.40 12.41
C SER A 26 3.00 -19.48 13.87
N LYS A 27 2.22 -18.47 14.30
CA LYS A 27 0.76 -18.59 14.56
C LYS A 27 0.19 -17.44 15.40
N VAL A 28 -0.62 -16.57 14.78
CA VAL A 28 -1.83 -15.95 15.37
C VAL A 28 -2.80 -15.64 14.22
N ASP A 29 -3.88 -16.40 14.15
CA ASP A 29 -5.08 -16.09 13.41
C ASP A 29 -5.77 -14.86 14.02
N LYS A 30 -5.52 -13.69 13.44
CA LYS A 30 -6.39 -12.53 13.60
C LYS A 30 -6.41 -11.80 12.27
N VAL A 31 -7.49 -11.97 11.50
CA VAL A 31 -7.72 -11.22 10.26
C VAL A 31 -7.99 -9.76 10.64
N THR A 32 -6.92 -9.04 10.88
CA THR A 32 -6.88 -7.59 10.83
C THR A 32 -5.52 -7.26 10.25
N LYS A 33 -5.38 -7.47 8.93
CA LYS A 33 -4.19 -7.04 8.22
C LYS A 33 -4.08 -5.53 8.47
N PRO A 34 -2.95 -5.03 9.01
CA PRO A 34 -2.78 -3.59 9.19
C PRO A 34 -2.95 -2.93 7.82
N LEU A 35 -3.90 -2.00 7.73
CA LEU A 35 -4.10 -1.17 6.55
C LEU A 35 -2.77 -0.45 6.30
N LYS A 36 -2.11 -0.80 5.19
CA LYS A 36 -0.88 -0.15 4.78
C LYS A 36 -1.15 1.36 4.66
N PRO A 37 -0.18 2.23 5.03
CA PRO A 37 -0.31 3.66 4.77
C PRO A 37 -0.69 3.87 3.30
N LEU A 38 -1.77 4.63 3.03
CA LEU A 38 -2.34 4.82 1.68
C LEU A 38 -1.30 5.23 0.63
N ASN A 39 -0.21 5.84 1.11
CA ASN A 39 0.95 6.34 0.39
C ASN A 39 1.77 5.23 -0.29
N ASN A 40 1.57 3.95 0.09
CA ASN A 40 2.32 2.79 -0.43
C ASN A 40 1.38 1.71 -1.03
N VAL A 41 0.19 2.08 -1.48
CA VAL A 41 -0.71 1.14 -2.16
C VAL A 41 -0.21 0.89 -3.58
N SER A 42 0.05 -0.37 -3.92
CA SER A 42 0.47 -0.76 -5.27
C SER A 42 -0.67 -0.53 -6.28
N GLN A 43 -0.35 -0.41 -7.57
CA GLN A 43 -1.39 -0.24 -8.60
C GLN A 43 -2.35 -1.44 -8.66
N GLU A 44 -1.85 -2.66 -8.42
CA GLU A 44 -2.66 -3.87 -8.34
C GLU A 44 -3.62 -3.83 -7.14
N GLU A 45 -3.13 -3.46 -5.97
CA GLU A 45 -3.93 -3.37 -4.74
C GLU A 45 -4.99 -2.27 -4.86
N MET A 46 -4.64 -1.13 -5.48
CA MET A 46 -5.58 -0.08 -5.86
C MET A 46 -6.68 -0.59 -6.80
N GLN A 47 -6.32 -1.39 -7.81
CA GLN A 47 -7.28 -1.93 -8.75
C GLN A 47 -8.23 -2.93 -8.08
N GLN A 48 -7.73 -3.76 -7.17
CA GLN A 48 -8.56 -4.67 -6.38
C GLN A 48 -9.54 -3.93 -5.47
N LEU A 49 -9.11 -2.85 -4.81
CA LEU A 49 -9.98 -2.01 -4.00
C LEU A 49 -11.09 -1.37 -4.84
N LEU A 50 -10.75 -0.84 -6.02
CA LEU A 50 -11.74 -0.28 -6.94
C LEU A 50 -12.73 -1.33 -7.45
N LEU A 51 -12.28 -2.56 -7.75
CA LEU A 51 -13.17 -3.66 -8.11
C LEU A 51 -14.10 -4.03 -6.94
N LYS A 52 -13.59 -4.04 -5.71
CA LYS A 52 -14.40 -4.30 -4.52
C LYS A 52 -15.50 -3.24 -4.35
N LEU A 53 -15.18 -1.97 -4.58
CA LEU A 53 -16.19 -0.90 -4.58
C LEU A 53 -17.27 -1.14 -5.64
N LYS A 54 -16.91 -1.59 -6.85
CA LYS A 54 -17.88 -1.94 -7.90
C LYS A 54 -18.81 -3.11 -7.54
N GLU A 55 -18.37 -4.01 -6.66
CA GLU A 55 -19.23 -5.12 -6.19
C GLU A 55 -20.21 -4.68 -5.11
N LEU A 56 -19.80 -3.73 -4.27
CA LEU A 56 -20.55 -3.28 -3.10
C LEU A 56 -21.61 -2.22 -3.43
N VAL A 57 -21.33 -1.34 -4.39
CA VAL A 57 -22.24 -0.26 -4.76
C VAL A 57 -23.30 -0.77 -5.75
N PRO A 58 -24.61 -0.60 -5.45
CA PRO A 58 -25.66 -0.97 -6.37
C PRO A 58 -25.61 -0.13 -7.66
N ASN A 59 -26.14 -0.69 -8.75
CA ASN A 59 -26.22 -0.02 -10.07
C ASN A 59 -24.87 0.33 -10.73
N MET A 60 -23.73 -0.04 -10.13
CA MET A 60 -22.42 0.18 -10.74
C MET A 60 -22.21 -0.77 -11.95
N PRO A 61 -21.89 -0.26 -13.16
CA PRO A 61 -21.74 -1.10 -14.34
C PRO A 61 -20.51 -2.02 -14.24
N LYS A 62 -20.76 -3.33 -14.16
CA LYS A 62 -19.72 -4.36 -13.99
C LYS A 62 -18.88 -4.58 -15.26
N ASN A 63 -19.52 -4.51 -16.44
CA ASN A 63 -18.88 -4.79 -17.73
C ASN A 63 -18.34 -3.53 -18.44
N LYS A 64 -18.48 -2.35 -17.82
CA LYS A 64 -17.96 -1.07 -18.35
C LYS A 64 -16.71 -0.65 -17.58
N LYS A 65 -15.76 -0.04 -18.30
CA LYS A 65 -14.64 0.68 -17.69
C LYS A 65 -15.17 2.02 -17.13
N LEU A 66 -14.96 2.23 -15.85
CA LEU A 66 -15.17 3.51 -15.17
C LEU A 66 -13.81 4.07 -14.76
N SER A 67 -13.69 5.39 -14.79
CA SER A 67 -12.54 6.08 -14.20
C SER A 67 -12.55 5.95 -12.67
N LYS A 68 -11.38 6.17 -12.05
CA LYS A 68 -11.26 6.16 -10.58
C LYS A 68 -12.22 7.19 -9.96
N LEU A 69 -12.32 8.38 -10.56
CA LEU A 69 -13.20 9.43 -10.09
C LEU A 69 -14.68 9.02 -10.15
N GLU A 70 -15.14 8.47 -11.28
CA GLU A 70 -16.53 8.00 -11.41
C GLU A 70 -16.87 6.95 -10.35
N ILE A 71 -15.96 6.01 -10.09
CA ILE A 71 -16.16 5.00 -9.03
C ILE A 71 -16.31 5.66 -7.67
N ILE A 72 -15.44 6.63 -7.34
CA ILE A 72 -15.50 7.34 -6.06
C ILE A 72 -16.81 8.13 -5.92
N GLN A 73 -17.26 8.81 -6.98
CA GLN A 73 -18.54 9.54 -6.94
C GLN A 73 -19.73 8.62 -6.68
N ASN A 74 -19.81 7.48 -7.36
CA ASN A 74 -20.89 6.51 -7.14
C ASN A 74 -20.88 5.96 -5.70
N VAL A 75 -19.70 5.80 -5.09
CA VAL A 75 -19.57 5.36 -3.69
C VAL A 75 -20.08 6.44 -2.74
N ILE A 76 -19.74 7.71 -2.99
CA ILE A 76 -20.19 8.84 -2.19
C ILE A 76 -21.72 8.94 -2.23
N ASP A 77 -22.32 8.89 -3.43
CA ASP A 77 -23.77 8.94 -3.60
C ASP A 77 -24.46 7.80 -2.83
N TYR A 78 -23.92 6.58 -2.94
CA TYR A 78 -24.50 5.43 -2.24
C TYR A 78 -24.39 5.53 -0.71
N ILE A 79 -23.29 6.08 -0.18
CA ILE A 79 -23.16 6.32 1.26
C ILE A 79 -24.22 7.31 1.71
N PHE A 80 -24.42 8.43 0.99
CA PHE A 80 -25.43 9.42 1.34
C PHE A 80 -26.86 8.85 1.27
N ASP A 81 -27.16 8.04 0.26
CA ASP A 81 -28.46 7.37 0.16
C ASP A 81 -28.71 6.44 1.36
N LEU A 82 -27.68 5.68 1.78
CA LEU A 82 -27.76 4.81 2.95
C LEU A 82 -27.93 5.60 4.25
N GLU A 83 -27.19 6.69 4.43
CA GLU A 83 -27.31 7.57 5.60
C GLU A 83 -28.74 8.14 5.68
N SER A 84 -29.27 8.67 4.59
CA SER A 84 -30.64 9.21 4.55
C SER A 84 -31.70 8.14 4.84
N ALA A 85 -31.53 6.92 4.32
CA ALA A 85 -32.44 5.81 4.55
C ALA A 85 -32.44 5.34 6.02
N LEU A 86 -31.28 5.41 6.70
CA LEU A 86 -31.13 5.05 8.10
C LEU A 86 -31.64 6.14 9.05
N GLU A 87 -31.44 7.42 8.74
CA GLU A 87 -31.95 8.55 9.54
C GLU A 87 -33.48 8.66 9.49
N SER A 88 -34.11 8.17 8.43
CA SER A 88 -35.56 8.21 8.24
C SER A 88 -36.30 7.12 9.02
N HIS A 89 -35.62 6.34 9.87
CA HIS A 89 -36.14 5.10 10.45
C HIS A 89 -36.19 5.04 11.98
#